data_AF-A0A7X6ZRV4-F1
#
_entry.id   AF-A0A7X6ZRV4-F1
#
_cell.length_a   1.000
_cell.length_b   1.000
_cell.length_c   1.000
_cell.angle_alpha   90.00
_cell.angle_beta   90.00
_cell.angle_gamma   90.00
#
_symmetry.space_group_name_H-M   'P 1'
#
loop_
_entity.id
_entity.type
_entity.pdbx_description
1 polymer ?
#
loop_
_entity_poly.entity_id
_entity_poly.type
_entity_poly.pdbx_seq_one_letter_code
_entity_poly.pdbx_strand_id
1 'polypeptide(L)'
;MTTKGIITGVNGNLITVKFDGAVALNEVGYIKLGDLSLMSEIVRIRGSNADMQVFEDTSDIAAGSEVEFTGELLSAELGPGLLKQIFDGLQNPLPGLAEEFGFFLQRGKYIKALPRDVEWDFTPKAKVGDVLVAGDTLGTVHEVMFEHRIMVPFILNGRQTVKSIVSAGSFTVDNTVAVLVDEAGNETEVSMVQRWPVKVPITCYAERLSPEETMVTQSRTIDTFFPVALGGTYCIPGPFGAGKTVLQQSMSRLAQVDIVIYAACGER
;
A
#
# COMPACT_ATOMS: atom_id res chain seq x y z
N MET A 1 -19.69 13.94 -8.87
CA MET A 1 -19.30 13.77 -10.28
C MET A 1 -17.79 13.73 -10.30
N THR A 2 -17.20 12.71 -10.92
CA THR A 2 -15.75 12.61 -11.08
C THR A 2 -15.29 13.63 -12.12
N THR A 3 -14.22 14.37 -11.81
CA THR A 3 -13.59 15.30 -12.75
C THR A 3 -13.14 14.52 -13.98
N LYS A 4 -13.30 15.10 -15.18
CA LYS A 4 -12.86 14.49 -16.43
C LYS A 4 -11.76 15.32 -17.07
N GLY A 5 -10.97 14.65 -17.91
CA GLY A 5 -9.93 15.30 -18.70
C GLY A 5 -9.80 14.70 -20.08
N ILE A 6 -9.18 15.47 -20.97
CA ILE A 6 -8.86 15.06 -22.34
C ILE A 6 -7.36 15.19 -22.54
N ILE A 7 -6.72 14.13 -23.02
CA ILE A 7 -5.29 14.13 -23.34
C ILE A 7 -5.03 15.09 -24.49
N THR A 8 -4.11 16.04 -24.29
CA THR A 8 -3.66 17.00 -25.31
C THR A 8 -2.27 16.71 -25.84
N GLY A 9 -1.49 15.86 -25.17
CA GLY A 9 -0.15 15.50 -25.58
C GLY A 9 0.36 14.23 -24.91
N VAL A 10 1.24 13.51 -25.61
CA VAL A 10 1.85 12.25 -25.15
C VAL A 10 3.36 12.34 -25.42
N ASN A 11 4.17 12.08 -24.41
CA ASN A 11 5.64 12.07 -24.49
C ASN A 11 6.20 10.94 -23.63
N GLY A 12 6.46 9.78 -24.25
CA GLY A 12 6.82 8.57 -23.53
C GLY A 12 5.72 8.18 -22.54
N ASN A 13 6.09 7.96 -21.28
CA ASN A 13 5.12 7.67 -20.20
C ASN A 13 4.51 8.91 -19.54
N LEU A 14 4.77 10.11 -20.07
CA LEU A 14 4.18 11.35 -19.58
C LEU A 14 3.10 11.83 -20.54
N ILE A 15 1.91 12.10 -20.04
CA ILE A 15 0.80 12.69 -20.80
C ILE A 15 0.46 14.07 -20.25
N THR A 16 -0.05 14.95 -21.11
CA THR A 16 -0.64 16.23 -20.71
C THR A 16 -2.14 16.15 -20.90
N VAL A 17 -2.89 16.51 -19.85
CA VAL A 17 -4.35 16.38 -19.79
C VAL A 17 -4.96 17.73 -19.48
N LYS A 18 -5.90 18.19 -20.31
CA LYS A 18 -6.75 19.34 -19.98
C LYS A 18 -7.97 18.83 -19.21
N PHE A 19 -8.23 19.40 -18.04
CA PHE A 19 -9.32 18.95 -17.14
C PHE A 19 -10.39 20.04 -16.94
N ASP A 20 -11.59 19.63 -16.54
CA ASP A 20 -12.78 20.50 -16.42
C ASP A 20 -13.23 20.81 -14.98
N GLY A 21 -12.53 20.28 -13.99
CA GLY A 21 -12.88 20.39 -12.57
C GLY A 21 -11.69 20.58 -11.65
N ALA A 22 -11.89 20.27 -10.36
CA ALA A 22 -10.81 20.26 -9.39
C ALA A 22 -10.00 18.97 -9.52
N VAL A 23 -8.67 19.12 -9.45
CA VAL A 23 -7.71 18.02 -9.36
C VAL A 23 -6.64 18.38 -8.32
N ALA A 24 -6.02 17.37 -7.73
CA ALA A 24 -4.97 17.50 -6.73
C ALA A 24 -3.64 16.91 -7.20
N LEU A 25 -2.52 17.45 -6.70
CA LEU A 25 -1.20 16.86 -6.96
C LEU A 25 -1.15 15.45 -6.34
N ASN A 26 -0.52 14.49 -7.05
CA ASN A 26 -0.45 13.06 -6.70
C ASN A 26 -1.80 12.31 -6.76
N GLU A 27 -2.86 12.94 -7.29
CA GLU A 27 -4.12 12.27 -7.55
C GLU A 27 -3.97 11.22 -8.65
N VAL A 28 -4.64 10.09 -8.48
CA VAL A 28 -4.74 9.03 -9.48
C VAL A 28 -5.80 9.39 -10.50
N GLY A 29 -5.51 9.09 -11.77
CA GLY A 29 -6.50 9.10 -12.83
C GLY A 29 -6.34 7.89 -13.74
N TYR A 30 -7.44 7.52 -14.39
CA TYR A 30 -7.50 6.41 -15.33
C TYR A 30 -7.74 6.91 -16.74
N ILE A 31 -6.82 6.59 -17.64
CA ILE A 31 -6.94 6.85 -19.07
C ILE A 31 -7.85 5.79 -19.67
N LYS A 32 -8.90 6.19 -20.37
CA LYS A 32 -9.86 5.30 -21.01
C LYS A 32 -9.45 5.01 -22.45
N LEU A 33 -9.18 3.75 -22.76
CA LEU A 33 -8.86 3.25 -24.10
C LEU A 33 -9.78 2.07 -24.44
N GLY A 34 -10.96 2.35 -25.00
CA GLY A 34 -11.98 1.32 -25.17
C GLY A 34 -12.36 0.69 -23.83
N ASP A 35 -12.14 -0.62 -23.68
CA ASP A 35 -12.41 -1.36 -22.45
C ASP A 35 -11.25 -1.29 -21.43
N LEU A 36 -10.11 -0.71 -21.79
CA LEU A 36 -8.96 -0.58 -20.91
C LEU A 36 -9.03 0.73 -20.09
N SER A 37 -8.64 0.63 -18.83
CA SER A 37 -8.41 1.78 -17.95
C SER A 37 -6.96 1.73 -17.49
N LEU A 38 -6.13 2.70 -17.88
CA LEU A 38 -4.71 2.73 -17.52
C LEU A 38 -4.46 3.73 -16.39
N MET A 39 -3.89 3.25 -15.30
CA MET A 39 -3.60 4.03 -14.12
C MET A 39 -2.46 5.02 -14.37
N SER A 40 -2.67 6.24 -13.93
CA SER A 40 -1.73 7.33 -14.03
C SER A 40 -1.81 8.23 -12.80
N GLU A 41 -0.77 9.01 -12.56
CA GLU A 41 -0.70 9.92 -11.41
C GLU A 41 -0.35 11.34 -11.86
N ILE A 42 -1.04 12.34 -11.30
CA ILE A 42 -0.72 13.75 -11.52
C ILE A 42 0.63 14.08 -10.88
N VAL A 43 1.61 14.47 -11.70
CA VAL A 43 2.94 14.89 -11.24
C VAL A 43 3.13 16.42 -11.29
N ARG A 44 2.27 17.13 -12.02
CA ARG A 44 2.32 18.60 -12.11
C ARG A 44 0.96 19.18 -12.53
N ILE A 45 0.59 20.34 -11.99
CA ILE A 45 -0.60 21.11 -12.40
C ILE A 45 -0.16 22.50 -12.90
N ARG A 46 -0.68 22.93 -14.06
CA ARG A 46 -0.43 24.23 -14.70
C ARG A 46 -1.72 24.80 -15.28
N GLY A 47 -2.37 25.71 -14.54
CA GLY A 47 -3.65 26.28 -14.94
C GLY A 47 -4.70 25.18 -15.09
N SER A 48 -5.29 25.04 -16.28
CA SER A 48 -6.28 24.00 -16.60
C SER A 48 -5.68 22.73 -17.19
N ASN A 49 -4.36 22.53 -17.08
CA ASN A 49 -3.67 21.33 -17.58
C ASN A 49 -2.90 20.64 -16.47
N ALA A 50 -2.85 19.31 -16.51
CA ALA A 50 -2.03 18.48 -15.64
C ALA A 50 -1.05 17.64 -16.48
N ASP A 51 0.18 17.50 -16.01
CA ASP A 51 1.07 16.44 -16.50
C ASP A 51 0.85 15.21 -15.62
N MET A 52 0.63 14.06 -16.25
CA MET A 52 0.40 12.79 -15.56
C MET A 52 1.40 11.74 -16.03
N GLN A 53 1.89 10.94 -15.11
CA GLN A 53 2.75 9.81 -15.39
C GLN A 53 1.94 8.53 -15.44
N VAL A 54 2.02 7.80 -16.55
CA VAL A 54 1.36 6.50 -16.75
C VAL A 54 2.26 5.40 -16.19
N PHE A 55 1.70 4.50 -15.39
CA PHE A 55 2.47 3.41 -14.74
C PHE A 55 2.69 2.20 -15.64
N GLU A 56 1.96 2.11 -16.74
CA GLU A 56 2.00 1.00 -17.67
C GLU A 56 2.48 1.48 -19.05
N ASP A 57 2.58 0.54 -19.99
CA ASP A 57 2.87 0.86 -21.38
C ASP A 57 1.86 1.89 -21.95
N THR A 58 2.35 2.78 -22.80
CA THR A 58 1.60 3.93 -23.34
C THR A 58 1.22 3.79 -24.80
N SER A 59 1.45 2.62 -25.40
CA SER A 59 1.03 2.34 -26.77
C SER A 59 -0.48 2.61 -26.92
N ASP A 60 -0.87 3.16 -28.06
CA ASP A 60 -2.27 3.47 -28.41
C ASP A 60 -2.91 4.63 -27.61
N ILE A 61 -2.19 5.25 -26.67
CA ILE A 61 -2.63 6.52 -26.08
C ILE A 61 -2.44 7.63 -27.12
N ALA A 62 -3.50 8.39 -27.38
CA ALA A 62 -3.47 9.50 -28.33
C ALA A 62 -4.10 10.76 -27.74
N ALA A 63 -3.83 11.91 -28.37
CA ALA A 63 -4.56 13.13 -28.07
C ALA A 63 -6.06 12.91 -28.37
N GLY A 64 -6.92 13.38 -27.47
CA GLY A 64 -8.36 13.16 -27.50
C GLY A 64 -8.86 12.02 -26.61
N SER A 65 -7.99 11.14 -26.10
CA SER A 65 -8.38 10.11 -25.12
C SER A 65 -8.89 10.75 -23.82
N GLU A 66 -9.90 10.11 -23.21
CA GLU A 66 -10.47 10.57 -21.94
C GLU A 66 -9.65 10.11 -20.73
N VAL A 67 -9.64 10.93 -19.69
CA VAL A 67 -9.08 10.62 -18.38
C VAL A 67 -10.14 10.86 -17.32
N GLU A 68 -10.33 9.87 -16.44
CA GLU A 68 -11.21 9.99 -15.26
C GLU A 68 -10.37 10.12 -14.00
N PHE A 69 -10.56 11.20 -13.26
CA PHE A 69 -9.84 11.48 -12.02
C PHE A 69 -10.60 10.90 -10.81
N THR A 70 -9.86 10.31 -9.87
CA THR A 70 -10.47 9.55 -8.75
C THR A 70 -10.76 10.40 -7.52
N GLY A 71 -10.12 11.55 -7.36
CA GLY A 71 -10.07 12.31 -6.12
C GLY A 71 -9.17 11.68 -5.05
N GLU A 72 -8.53 10.54 -5.34
CA GLU A 72 -7.76 9.76 -4.39
C GLU A 72 -6.27 9.74 -4.75
N LEU A 73 -5.43 9.66 -3.72
CA LEU A 73 -3.99 9.42 -3.88
C LEU A 73 -3.73 7.94 -4.16
N LEU A 74 -2.59 7.66 -4.81
CA LEU A 74 -2.11 6.29 -4.97
C LEU A 74 -1.91 5.67 -3.57
N SER A 75 -2.67 4.62 -3.29
CA SER A 75 -2.78 4.04 -1.95
C SER A 75 -2.61 2.52 -2.00
N ALA A 76 -1.95 1.97 -0.98
CA ALA A 76 -1.85 0.55 -0.76
C ALA A 76 -2.96 0.07 0.19
N GLU A 77 -3.47 -1.14 -0.03
CA GLU A 77 -4.30 -1.87 0.93
C GLU A 77 -3.40 -2.51 2.00
N LEU A 78 -3.74 -2.28 3.27
CA LEU A 78 -3.05 -2.80 4.45
C LEU A 78 -4.05 -3.64 5.26
N GLY A 79 -3.68 -4.88 5.57
CA GLY A 79 -4.52 -5.83 6.30
C GLY A 79 -3.92 -7.24 6.28
N PRO A 80 -4.61 -8.23 6.84
CA PRO A 80 -4.14 -9.61 6.83
C PRO A 80 -4.21 -10.19 5.42
N GLY A 81 -3.21 -10.99 5.06
CA GLY A 81 -3.05 -11.58 3.73
C GLY A 81 -1.90 -10.97 2.91
N LEU A 82 -1.15 -10.01 3.46
CA LEU A 82 0.05 -9.47 2.82
C LEU A 82 1.25 -10.42 2.94
N LEU A 83 1.34 -11.19 4.03
CA LEU A 83 2.46 -12.10 4.23
C LEU A 83 2.38 -13.28 3.25
N LYS A 84 3.55 -13.71 2.76
CA LYS A 84 3.73 -14.75 1.72
C LYS A 84 3.24 -14.37 0.32
N GLN A 85 2.76 -13.14 0.11
CA GLN A 85 2.38 -12.66 -1.21
C GLN A 85 3.55 -12.04 -1.97
N ILE A 86 3.42 -12.04 -3.30
CA ILE A 86 4.33 -11.36 -4.22
C ILE A 86 3.49 -10.39 -5.05
N PHE A 87 3.88 -9.13 -5.02
CA PHE A 87 3.16 -8.04 -5.68
C PHE A 87 4.00 -7.40 -6.78
N ASP A 88 3.33 -6.78 -7.75
CA ASP A 88 3.95 -5.79 -8.64
C ASP A 88 4.09 -4.42 -7.95
N GLY A 89 4.56 -3.42 -8.70
CA GLY A 89 4.74 -2.05 -8.19
C GLY A 89 3.43 -1.31 -7.87
N LEU A 90 2.28 -1.83 -8.28
CA LEU A 90 0.95 -1.28 -8.01
C LEU A 90 0.18 -2.12 -6.97
N GLN A 91 0.85 -3.04 -6.30
CA GLN A 91 0.28 -3.95 -5.31
C GLN A 91 -0.70 -4.98 -5.89
N ASN A 92 -0.63 -5.31 -7.18
CA ASN A 92 -1.39 -6.43 -7.73
C ASN A 92 -0.70 -7.75 -7.37
N PRO A 93 -1.44 -8.75 -6.84
CA PRO A 93 -0.86 -10.05 -6.51
C PRO A 93 -0.50 -10.81 -7.79
N LEU A 94 0.80 -11.02 -8.03
CA LEU A 94 1.29 -11.68 -9.25
C LEU A 94 0.74 -13.09 -9.46
N PRO A 95 0.59 -13.95 -8.41
CA PRO A 95 -0.05 -15.25 -8.59
C PRO A 95 -1.50 -15.15 -9.07
N GLY A 96 -2.29 -14.24 -8.49
CA GLY A 96 -3.69 -14.02 -8.91
C GLY A 96 -3.80 -13.47 -10.33
N LEU A 97 -2.91 -12.54 -10.71
CA LEU A 97 -2.82 -12.06 -12.09
C LEU A 97 -2.50 -13.19 -13.07
N ALA A 98 -1.58 -14.09 -12.70
CA ALA A 98 -1.19 -15.20 -13.55
C ALA A 98 -2.32 -16.22 -13.75
N GLU A 99 -3.12 -16.46 -12.72
CA GLU A 99 -4.29 -17.34 -12.79
C GLU A 99 -5.41 -16.77 -13.68
N GLU A 100 -5.67 -15.46 -13.59
CA GLU A 100 -6.77 -14.82 -14.33
C GLU A 100 -6.40 -14.42 -15.77
N PHE A 101 -5.19 -13.90 -15.98
CA PHE A 101 -4.78 -13.29 -17.25
C PHE A 101 -3.64 -14.03 -17.97
N GLY A 102 -3.13 -15.10 -17.36
CA GLY A 102 -2.05 -15.91 -17.91
C GLY A 102 -0.65 -15.35 -17.63
N PHE A 103 0.34 -15.85 -18.38
CA PHE A 103 1.75 -15.66 -18.03
C PHE A 103 2.29 -14.23 -18.23
N PHE A 104 1.66 -13.43 -19.09
CA PHE A 104 2.11 -12.06 -19.39
C PHE A 104 1.22 -11.04 -18.69
N LEU A 105 1.85 -10.00 -18.13
CA LEU A 105 1.13 -8.86 -17.57
C LEU A 105 0.37 -8.12 -18.67
N GLN A 106 -0.93 -8.02 -18.50
CA GLN A 106 -1.82 -7.28 -19.39
C GLN A 106 -2.08 -5.88 -18.83
N ARG A 107 -2.04 -4.87 -19.70
CA ARG A 107 -2.28 -3.47 -19.32
C ARG A 107 -3.72 -3.28 -18.84
N GLY A 108 -3.92 -2.40 -17.85
CA GLY A 108 -5.25 -2.03 -17.37
C GLY A 108 -6.00 -3.16 -16.65
N LYS A 109 -5.25 -4.15 -16.15
CA LYS A 109 -5.78 -5.22 -15.29
C LYS A 109 -5.30 -5.00 -13.87
N TYR A 110 -6.24 -4.76 -12.96
CA TYR A 110 -5.98 -4.54 -11.55
C TYR A 110 -6.79 -5.52 -10.71
N ILE A 111 -6.13 -6.21 -9.79
CA ILE A 111 -6.75 -7.14 -8.86
C ILE A 111 -6.59 -6.59 -7.44
N LYS A 112 -7.54 -6.89 -6.56
CA LYS A 112 -7.43 -6.55 -5.14
C LYS A 112 -6.19 -7.18 -4.52
N ALA A 113 -5.43 -6.39 -3.76
CA ALA A 113 -4.18 -6.83 -3.15
C ALA A 113 -4.40 -7.93 -2.11
N LEU A 114 -5.49 -7.84 -1.34
CA LEU A 114 -5.84 -8.79 -0.30
C LEU A 114 -6.91 -9.78 -0.77
N PRO A 115 -6.79 -11.08 -0.43
CA PRO A 115 -7.75 -12.09 -0.83
C PRO A 115 -9.10 -11.87 -0.14
N ARG A 116 -10.18 -11.78 -0.93
CA ARG A 116 -11.54 -11.47 -0.42
C ARG A 116 -12.39 -12.71 -0.12
N ASP A 117 -11.87 -13.86 -0.51
CA ASP A 117 -12.43 -15.20 -0.33
C ASP A 117 -11.86 -15.93 0.89
N VAL A 118 -10.76 -15.41 1.47
CA VAL A 118 -10.14 -15.97 2.68
C VAL A 118 -10.81 -15.38 3.92
N GLU A 119 -11.25 -16.27 4.81
CA GLU A 119 -11.75 -15.89 6.13
C GLU A 119 -10.63 -15.93 7.19
N TRP A 120 -10.74 -15.03 8.15
CA TRP A 120 -9.79 -14.83 9.24
C TRP A 120 -10.51 -14.92 10.57
N ASP A 121 -9.94 -15.68 11.51
CA ASP A 121 -10.44 -15.79 12.88
C ASP A 121 -10.11 -14.51 13.67
N PHE A 122 -11.09 -13.60 13.73
CA PHE A 122 -10.99 -12.36 14.47
C PHE A 122 -11.23 -12.57 15.95
N THR A 123 -10.37 -11.98 16.78
CA THR A 123 -10.55 -11.90 18.23
C THR A 123 -10.59 -10.42 18.65
N PRO A 124 -11.73 -9.91 19.15
CA PRO A 124 -11.81 -8.52 19.60
C PRO A 124 -10.94 -8.28 20.84
N LYS A 125 -10.26 -7.13 20.88
CA LYS A 125 -9.49 -6.65 22.04
C LYS A 125 -10.11 -5.39 22.65
N ALA A 126 -10.66 -4.51 21.81
CA ALA A 126 -11.42 -3.35 22.23
C ALA A 126 -12.85 -3.73 22.66
N LYS A 127 -13.48 -2.86 23.46
CA LYS A 127 -14.86 -3.01 23.94
C LYS A 127 -15.70 -1.82 23.50
N VAL A 128 -17.01 -2.03 23.45
CA VAL A 128 -17.97 -0.96 23.21
C VAL A 128 -17.82 0.12 24.29
N GLY A 129 -17.70 1.37 23.86
CA GLY A 129 -17.45 2.53 24.73
C GLY A 129 -15.98 2.89 24.93
N ASP A 130 -15.03 2.07 24.46
CA ASP A 130 -13.61 2.43 24.51
C ASP A 130 -13.35 3.63 23.60
N VAL A 131 -12.47 4.52 24.05
CA VAL A 131 -12.01 5.69 23.30
C VAL A 131 -10.60 5.43 22.81
N LEU A 132 -10.44 5.32 21.50
CA LEU A 132 -9.21 4.93 20.81
C LEU A 132 -8.74 6.04 19.86
N VAL A 133 -7.49 5.99 19.46
CA VAL A 133 -6.92 6.82 18.40
C VAL A 133 -6.41 5.97 17.24
N ALA A 134 -6.11 6.60 16.10
CA ALA A 134 -5.50 5.91 14.96
C ALA A 134 -4.27 5.10 15.35
N GLY A 135 -4.20 3.85 14.91
CA GLY A 135 -3.14 2.90 15.28
C GLY A 135 -3.41 2.08 16.55
N ASP A 136 -4.42 2.43 17.36
CA ASP A 136 -4.83 1.58 18.47
C ASP A 136 -5.50 0.30 17.97
N THR A 137 -5.46 -0.76 18.78
CA THR A 137 -5.95 -2.09 18.38
C THR A 137 -7.42 -2.31 18.67
N LEU A 138 -8.16 -2.67 17.63
CA LEU A 138 -9.55 -3.11 17.73
C LEU A 138 -9.63 -4.60 18.06
N GLY A 139 -8.80 -5.40 17.40
CA GLY A 139 -8.73 -6.84 17.60
C GLY A 139 -7.54 -7.43 16.87
N THR A 140 -7.49 -8.74 16.83
CA THR A 140 -6.34 -9.49 16.30
C THR A 140 -6.81 -10.66 15.46
N VAL A 141 -6.04 -10.97 14.41
CA VAL A 141 -6.18 -12.20 13.62
C VAL A 141 -4.84 -12.92 13.59
N HIS A 142 -4.84 -14.23 13.35
CA HIS A 142 -3.60 -14.98 13.16
C HIS A 142 -3.19 -14.96 11.69
N GLU A 143 -2.01 -14.41 11.39
CA GLU A 143 -1.43 -14.42 10.05
C GLU A 143 -0.08 -15.14 10.07
N VAL A 144 -0.05 -16.34 9.49
CA VAL A 144 1.12 -17.25 9.52
C VAL A 144 1.48 -17.63 10.96
N MET A 145 2.45 -16.95 11.57
CA MET A 145 2.91 -17.17 12.93
C MET A 145 2.74 -15.91 13.79
N PHE A 146 2.23 -14.83 13.21
CA PHE A 146 2.10 -13.53 13.87
C PHE A 146 0.66 -13.30 14.33
N GLU A 147 0.54 -12.62 15.46
CA GLU A 147 -0.70 -11.97 15.86
C GLU A 147 -0.81 -10.64 15.11
N HIS A 148 -1.57 -10.62 14.01
CA HIS A 148 -1.79 -9.43 13.21
C HIS A 148 -2.83 -8.54 13.91
N ARG A 149 -2.42 -7.33 14.28
CA ARG A 149 -3.28 -6.36 14.96
C ARG A 149 -4.14 -5.61 13.95
N ILE A 150 -5.46 -5.77 14.04
CA ILE A 150 -6.42 -4.94 13.32
C ILE A 150 -6.56 -3.64 14.09
N MET A 151 -6.14 -2.54 13.47
CA MET A 151 -6.02 -1.23 14.10
C MET A 151 -7.13 -0.29 13.65
N VAL A 152 -7.40 0.73 14.48
CA VAL A 152 -8.16 1.92 14.06
C VAL A 152 -7.47 2.51 12.83
N PRO A 153 -8.21 2.74 11.72
CA PRO A 153 -7.60 3.18 10.47
C PRO A 153 -6.76 4.44 10.63
N PHE A 154 -5.57 4.44 10.01
CA PHE A 154 -4.59 5.52 10.16
C PHE A 154 -5.06 6.88 9.63
N ILE A 155 -6.08 6.87 8.76
CA ILE A 155 -6.63 8.10 8.17
C ILE A 155 -7.59 8.85 9.11
N LEU A 156 -8.07 8.18 10.16
CA LEU A 156 -8.94 8.80 11.14
C LEU A 156 -8.13 9.70 12.05
N ASN A 157 -8.64 10.90 12.28
CA ASN A 157 -8.02 11.87 13.17
C ASN A 157 -8.81 11.97 14.47
N GLY A 158 -8.13 12.39 15.53
CA GLY A 158 -8.76 12.59 16.84
C GLY A 158 -9.17 11.28 17.52
N ARG A 159 -10.06 11.42 18.51
CA ARG A 159 -10.57 10.31 19.31
C ARG A 159 -11.78 9.67 18.65
N GLN A 160 -11.80 8.34 18.67
CA GLN A 160 -12.82 7.50 18.10
C GLN A 160 -13.44 6.64 19.20
N THR A 161 -14.75 6.72 19.38
CA THR A 161 -15.47 5.90 20.36
C THR A 161 -15.98 4.65 19.66
N VAL A 162 -15.71 3.47 20.23
CA VAL A 162 -16.20 2.20 19.70
C VAL A 162 -17.72 2.09 19.95
N LYS A 163 -18.53 2.21 18.90
CA LYS A 163 -19.99 2.06 18.97
C LYS A 163 -20.40 0.59 18.94
N SER A 164 -19.77 -0.19 18.08
CA SER A 164 -19.96 -1.65 18.01
C SER A 164 -18.67 -2.33 17.59
N ILE A 165 -18.52 -3.58 18.03
CA ILE A 165 -17.45 -4.47 17.60
C ILE A 165 -18.01 -5.89 17.53
N VAL A 166 -17.63 -6.64 16.50
CA VAL A 166 -18.08 -8.02 16.32
C VAL A 166 -17.49 -8.94 17.38
N SER A 167 -18.22 -10.00 17.73
CA SER A 167 -17.69 -11.06 18.58
C SER A 167 -16.60 -11.86 17.85
N ALA A 168 -15.86 -12.67 18.60
CA ALA A 168 -14.89 -13.58 17.97
C ALA A 168 -15.57 -14.50 16.94
N GLY A 169 -14.93 -14.67 15.79
CA GLY A 169 -15.50 -15.44 14.68
C GLY A 169 -14.67 -15.33 13.40
N SER A 170 -15.10 -16.08 12.39
CA SER A 170 -14.48 -16.11 11.06
C SER A 170 -15.10 -15.03 10.17
N PHE A 171 -14.27 -14.15 9.60
CA PHE A 171 -14.73 -13.06 8.75
C PHE A 171 -13.75 -12.83 7.59
N THR A 172 -14.29 -12.44 6.44
CA THR A 172 -13.46 -11.95 5.33
C THR A 172 -12.95 -10.54 5.62
N VAL A 173 -11.90 -10.16 4.91
CA VAL A 173 -11.22 -8.87 5.07
C VAL A 173 -12.12 -7.64 4.81
N ASP A 174 -13.18 -7.77 3.99
CA ASP A 174 -14.15 -6.69 3.70
C ASP A 174 -15.30 -6.63 4.70
N ASN A 175 -15.48 -7.62 5.56
CA ASN A 175 -16.55 -7.58 6.54
C ASN A 175 -16.26 -6.50 7.60
N THR A 176 -17.29 -5.73 7.94
CA THR A 176 -17.22 -4.71 8.99
C THR A 176 -17.03 -5.39 10.35
N VAL A 177 -15.89 -5.13 10.99
CA VAL A 177 -15.52 -5.66 12.31
C VAL A 177 -15.83 -4.70 13.45
N ALA A 178 -15.87 -3.40 13.18
CA ALA A 178 -16.21 -2.37 14.16
C ALA A 178 -16.89 -1.16 13.52
N VAL A 179 -17.68 -0.44 14.32
CA VAL A 179 -18.19 0.90 13.97
C VAL A 179 -17.65 1.88 14.98
N LEU A 180 -17.00 2.93 14.47
CA LEU A 180 -16.40 4.00 15.27
C LEU A 180 -17.20 5.29 15.10
N VAL A 181 -17.23 6.09 16.16
CA VAL A 181 -17.90 7.40 16.19
C VAL A 181 -16.89 8.47 16.58
N ASP A 182 -16.76 9.51 15.76
CA ASP A 182 -15.91 10.66 16.06
C ASP A 182 -16.58 11.62 17.06
N GLU A 183 -15.85 12.67 17.49
CA GLU A 183 -16.38 13.68 18.41
C GLU A 183 -17.55 14.50 17.81
N ALA A 184 -17.69 14.52 16.49
CA ALA A 184 -18.78 15.20 15.78
C ALA A 184 -20.02 14.29 15.58
N GLY A 185 -19.94 13.01 15.97
CA GLY A 185 -21.02 12.03 15.82
C GLY A 185 -21.07 11.33 14.46
N ASN A 186 -20.04 11.46 13.62
CA ASN A 186 -19.96 10.75 12.35
C ASN A 186 -19.56 9.29 12.59
N GLU A 187 -20.31 8.38 11.97
CA GLU A 187 -20.05 6.94 12.05
C GLU A 187 -19.14 6.49 10.92
N THR A 188 -18.12 5.71 11.26
CA THR A 188 -17.21 5.08 10.30
C THR A 188 -17.21 3.57 10.51
N GLU A 189 -17.55 2.83 9.45
CA GLU A 189 -17.40 1.38 9.42
C GLU A 189 -15.94 1.00 9.18
N VAL A 190 -15.44 0.08 9.99
CA VAL A 190 -14.06 -0.40 9.92
C VAL A 190 -14.08 -1.89 9.60
N SER A 191 -13.39 -2.24 8.52
CA SER A 191 -13.09 -3.63 8.14
C SER A 191 -11.67 -4.02 8.58
N MET A 192 -11.20 -5.21 8.21
CA MET A 192 -9.80 -5.60 8.47
C MET A 192 -8.82 -4.96 7.49
N VAL A 193 -9.32 -4.26 6.46
CA VAL A 193 -8.51 -3.56 5.46
C VAL A 193 -8.65 -2.07 5.61
N GLN A 194 -7.51 -1.40 5.53
CA GLN A 194 -7.44 0.04 5.38
C GLN A 194 -6.60 0.40 4.16
N ARG A 195 -6.89 1.55 3.54
CA ARG A 195 -6.10 2.09 2.43
C ARG A 195 -5.24 3.23 2.94
N TRP A 196 -3.96 3.23 2.55
CA TRP A 196 -3.02 4.27 2.97
C TRP A 196 -2.23 4.83 1.78
N PRO A 197 -2.19 6.17 1.60
CA PRO A 197 -1.42 6.80 0.52
C PRO A 197 0.08 6.49 0.62
N VAL A 198 0.66 5.92 -0.44
CA VAL A 198 2.05 5.42 -0.41
C VAL A 198 3.10 6.53 -0.28
N LYS A 199 2.74 7.77 -0.65
CA LYS A 199 3.60 8.96 -0.53
C LYS A 199 3.51 9.67 0.81
N VAL A 200 2.62 9.24 1.69
CA VAL A 200 2.44 9.84 3.02
C VAL A 200 3.02 8.87 4.06
N PRO A 201 4.00 9.29 4.88
CA PRO A 201 4.51 8.42 5.94
C PRO A 201 3.43 8.22 7.01
N ILE A 202 3.32 7.00 7.56
CA ILE A 202 2.45 6.75 8.71
C ILE A 202 3.07 7.42 9.94
N THR A 203 2.31 8.33 10.58
CA THR A 203 2.76 9.08 11.77
C THR A 203 2.02 8.69 13.05
N CYS A 204 1.40 7.51 13.07
CA CYS A 204 0.69 6.96 14.24
C CYS A 204 1.67 6.39 15.27
N TYR A 205 2.57 7.23 15.80
CA TYR A 205 3.52 6.90 16.87
C TYR A 205 3.57 8.03 17.90
N ALA A 206 3.83 7.69 19.16
CA ALA A 206 3.91 8.69 20.24
C ALA A 206 5.20 9.50 20.18
N GLU A 207 6.33 8.83 19.96
CA GLU A 207 7.65 9.44 19.84
C GLU A 207 8.56 8.63 18.92
N ARG A 208 9.59 9.28 18.38
CA ARG A 208 10.62 8.62 17.56
C ARG A 208 11.85 8.36 18.41
N LEU A 209 12.10 7.09 18.69
CA LEU A 209 13.27 6.65 19.46
C LEU A 209 14.51 6.53 18.56
N SER A 210 15.68 6.76 19.16
CA SER A 210 16.96 6.49 18.51
C SER A 210 17.25 4.98 18.54
N PRO A 211 17.76 4.37 17.44
CA PRO A 211 18.19 2.98 17.44
C PRO A 211 19.35 2.73 18.40
N GLU A 212 19.16 1.83 19.37
CA GLU A 212 20.19 1.44 20.34
C GLU A 212 20.62 -0.03 20.22
N GLU A 213 19.75 -0.89 19.69
CA GLU A 213 19.99 -2.33 19.54
C GLU A 213 20.59 -2.66 18.18
N THR A 214 21.55 -3.61 18.15
CA THR A 214 22.13 -4.11 16.89
C THR A 214 21.24 -5.18 16.26
N MET A 215 20.96 -5.05 14.96
CA MET A 215 20.35 -6.09 14.14
C MET A 215 21.42 -7.14 13.81
N VAL A 216 21.34 -8.30 14.46
CA VAL A 216 22.27 -9.42 14.20
C VAL A 216 22.01 -10.00 12.81
N THR A 217 22.98 -9.86 11.90
CA THR A 217 22.86 -10.26 10.50
C THR A 217 23.29 -11.70 10.22
N GLN A 218 23.93 -12.36 11.21
CA GLN A 218 24.59 -13.67 11.07
C GLN A 218 25.78 -13.65 10.10
N SER A 219 26.28 -12.46 9.76
CA SER A 219 27.50 -12.26 8.97
C SER A 219 28.58 -11.68 9.86
N ARG A 220 29.59 -12.49 10.21
CA ARG A 220 30.70 -12.05 11.07
C ARG A 220 31.33 -10.74 10.62
N THR A 221 31.49 -10.56 9.30
CA THR A 221 32.10 -9.34 8.75
C THR A 221 31.22 -8.11 9.00
N ILE A 222 29.90 -8.23 8.85
CA ILE A 222 28.98 -7.12 9.09
C ILE A 222 28.85 -6.89 10.60
N ASP A 223 28.54 -7.93 11.36
CA ASP A 223 28.26 -7.83 12.79
C ASP A 223 29.48 -7.32 13.60
N THR A 224 30.71 -7.53 13.10
CA THR A 224 31.94 -7.06 13.76
C THR A 224 32.42 -5.70 13.28
N PHE A 225 32.52 -5.49 11.96
CA PHE A 225 33.18 -4.31 11.40
C PHE A 225 32.19 -3.20 10.99
N PHE A 226 30.95 -3.56 10.66
CA PHE A 226 29.94 -2.65 10.13
C PHE A 226 28.55 -2.95 10.72
N PRO A 227 28.39 -2.92 12.06
CA PRO A 227 27.14 -3.29 12.70
C PRO A 227 26.01 -2.38 12.24
N VAL A 228 24.84 -2.97 12.02
CA VAL A 228 23.61 -2.27 11.63
C VAL A 228 22.66 -2.26 12.83
N ALA A 229 22.11 -1.11 13.21
CA ALA A 229 21.13 -1.03 14.29
C ALA A 229 19.73 -1.45 13.82
N LEU A 230 18.90 -2.03 14.70
CA LEU A 230 17.48 -2.25 14.47
C LEU A 230 16.76 -0.91 14.29
N GLY A 231 16.13 -0.70 13.13
CA GLY A 231 15.59 0.61 12.73
C GLY A 231 16.64 1.57 12.14
N GLY A 232 17.90 1.12 12.01
CA GLY A 232 18.96 1.83 11.31
C GLY A 232 18.89 1.69 9.79
N THR A 233 19.55 2.60 9.09
CA THR A 233 19.68 2.58 7.62
C THR A 233 21.10 2.20 7.23
N TYR A 234 21.26 1.32 6.25
CA TYR A 234 22.56 0.93 5.71
C TYR A 234 22.49 0.78 4.18
N CYS A 235 23.64 0.73 3.53
CA CYS A 235 23.74 0.52 2.09
C CYS A 235 24.82 -0.50 1.75
N ILE A 236 24.58 -1.31 0.71
CA ILE A 236 25.54 -2.27 0.18
C ILE A 236 25.83 -1.88 -1.28
N PRO A 237 26.80 -0.97 -1.51
CA PRO A 237 27.18 -0.61 -2.87
C PRO A 237 28.00 -1.72 -3.53
N GLY A 238 27.98 -1.79 -4.85
CA GLY A 238 28.88 -2.68 -5.59
C GLY A 238 28.48 -2.88 -7.06
N PRO A 239 29.44 -3.28 -7.92
CA PRO A 239 29.16 -3.55 -9.33
C PRO A 239 28.27 -4.79 -9.50
N PHE A 240 27.80 -5.02 -10.73
CA PHE A 240 27.12 -6.26 -11.09
C PHE A 240 28.04 -7.46 -10.81
N GLY A 241 27.46 -8.54 -10.28
CA GLY A 241 28.21 -9.76 -9.94
C GLY A 241 29.02 -9.70 -8.63
N ALA A 242 29.01 -8.59 -7.89
CA ALA A 242 29.75 -8.46 -6.62
C ALA A 242 29.12 -9.21 -5.42
N GLY A 243 28.08 -10.02 -5.64
CA GLY A 243 27.42 -10.77 -4.56
C GLY A 243 26.40 -9.96 -3.74
N LYS A 244 25.93 -8.80 -4.22
CA LYS A 244 24.91 -7.99 -3.52
C LYS A 244 23.64 -8.80 -3.22
N THR A 245 23.10 -9.47 -4.23
CA THR A 245 21.88 -10.30 -4.10
C THR A 245 22.10 -11.50 -3.18
N VAL A 246 23.29 -12.10 -3.19
CA VAL A 246 23.66 -13.20 -2.29
C VAL A 246 23.64 -12.73 -0.82
N LEU A 247 24.18 -11.54 -0.58
CA LEU A 247 24.18 -10.94 0.75
C LEU A 247 22.77 -10.56 1.20
N GLN A 248 21.98 -9.92 0.33
CA GLN A 248 20.56 -9.61 0.60
C GLN A 248 19.75 -10.87 0.91
N GLN A 249 19.94 -11.96 0.16
CA GLN A 249 19.26 -13.23 0.39
C GLN A 249 19.68 -13.88 1.72
N SER A 250 20.97 -13.77 2.08
CA SER A 250 21.46 -14.31 3.35
C SER A 250 20.88 -13.52 4.52
N MET A 251 20.85 -12.19 4.43
CA MET A 251 20.24 -11.32 5.44
C MET A 251 18.74 -11.56 5.56
N SER A 252 18.00 -11.68 4.45
CA SER A 252 16.55 -11.92 4.49
C SER A 252 16.17 -13.25 5.15
N ARG A 253 17.07 -14.23 5.18
CA ARG A 253 16.84 -15.55 5.77
C ARG A 253 17.35 -15.69 7.20
N LEU A 254 18.42 -14.98 7.54
CA LEU A 254 19.20 -15.25 8.75
C LEU A 254 19.22 -14.08 9.73
N ALA A 255 18.95 -12.86 9.29
CA ALA A 255 18.91 -11.71 10.19
C ALA A 255 17.86 -11.93 11.28
N GLN A 256 18.18 -11.51 12.51
CA GLN A 256 17.27 -11.58 13.64
C GLN A 256 16.22 -10.46 13.54
N VAL A 257 15.21 -10.70 12.70
CA VAL A 257 14.06 -9.81 12.50
C VAL A 257 12.79 -10.64 12.38
N ASP A 258 11.66 -10.06 12.74
CA ASP A 258 10.37 -10.77 12.70
C ASP A 258 9.84 -10.92 11.27
N ILE A 259 9.86 -9.84 10.49
CA ILE A 259 9.28 -9.79 9.15
C ILE A 259 10.29 -9.17 8.19
N VAL A 260 10.43 -9.77 7.01
CA VAL A 260 11.22 -9.23 5.91
C VAL A 260 10.29 -8.81 4.78
N ILE A 261 10.37 -7.54 4.40
CA ILE A 261 9.74 -7.00 3.20
C ILE A 261 10.84 -6.81 2.16
N TYR A 262 10.72 -7.52 1.04
CA TYR A 262 11.67 -7.44 -0.06
C TYR A 262 11.06 -6.66 -1.23
N ALA A 263 11.61 -5.48 -1.51
CA ALA A 263 11.24 -4.66 -2.66
C ALA A 263 12.38 -4.66 -3.68
N ALA A 264 12.16 -5.29 -4.82
CA ALA A 264 13.11 -5.31 -5.94
C ALA A 264 12.75 -4.23 -6.96
N CYS A 265 13.73 -3.44 -7.38
CA CYS A 265 13.57 -2.43 -8.44
C CYS A 265 14.59 -2.69 -9.54
N GLY A 266 14.13 -3.14 -10.71
CA GLY A 266 15.01 -3.40 -11.86
C GLY A 266 16.03 -4.53 -11.66
N GLU A 267 15.81 -5.42 -10.70
CA GLU A 267 16.63 -6.61 -10.47
C GLU A 267 16.31 -7.72 -11.49
N ARG A 268 17.24 -8.67 -11.65
CA ARG A 268 17.10 -9.85 -12.53
C ARG A 268 16.85 -11.11 -11.74
#